data_AF-A0AAI8GDM5-F1
#
_entry.id   AF-A0AAI8GDM5-F1
#
_cell.length_a   1.000
_cell.length_b   1.000
_cell.length_c   1.000
_cell.angle_alpha   90.00
_cell.angle_beta   90.00
_cell.angle_gamma   90.00
#
_symmetry.space_group_name_H-M   'P 1'
#
loop_
_entity.id
_entity.type
_entity.pdbx_description
1 polymer ?
#
loop_
_entity_poly.entity_id
_entity_poly.type
_entity_poly.pdbx_seq_one_letter_code
_entity_poly.pdbx_strand_id
1 'polypeptide(L)'
;MEGSSFLSSSNIFLLFDFQNQPVDVQLVYKEAQKYGRIVGGKAYGSWSKNKMAAFALYNYGIELVEVPEAEFLPNKKGNDIRLSVDCIEQALRNEVVDTFFLVTGDADFTALVYKLKSYGKRVIALARTKSTSYELVSAVDKFIPYEDLVKSENLTDPVDRLAEEMEIFLKRSGKEFTRDNLSRFLTSFNINPSKYGFQTMHELVDEVYERKVQKPERLKNVKLMILNAVLYESLSEKTLPKFAEENKIPISDLKAAVEILVNDNVLKFSEGTYEINRKKAFFATLLEKYPVVPEHLSEFVEKTYKAFVNGRVKALNQLLPSEFKVPSSEFKSYVEAIKRSGCLKGLDDSDYISYSTPAKIVCDIETFKISTFAYFVKRVLAQTFVFEDELHYIRELIFSNDETLFTKTMDYLQQTGEVIEVGGVYFYSPI
;
A
#
# COMPACT_ATOMS: atom_id res chain seq x y z
N MET A 1 42.35 9.99 -25.64
CA MET A 1 41.98 10.45 -24.28
C MET A 1 40.46 10.47 -24.24
N GLU A 2 39.88 9.52 -23.53
CA GLU A 2 38.45 9.47 -23.27
C GLU A 2 38.06 10.68 -22.42
N GLY A 3 37.21 11.55 -22.96
CA GLY A 3 36.51 12.57 -22.22
C GLY A 3 35.08 12.10 -22.00
N SER A 4 34.87 11.38 -20.91
CA SER A 4 33.54 11.18 -20.34
C SER A 4 32.95 12.56 -20.03
N SER A 5 32.07 13.06 -20.91
CA SER A 5 31.26 14.23 -20.61
C SER A 5 30.30 13.85 -19.50
N PHE A 6 30.67 14.12 -18.25
CA PHE A 6 29.69 14.40 -17.22
C PHE A 6 28.78 15.48 -17.80
N LEU A 7 27.54 15.11 -18.18
CA LEU A 7 26.50 16.08 -18.44
C LEU A 7 26.47 16.98 -17.21
N SER A 8 26.92 18.22 -17.38
CA SER A 8 26.81 19.26 -16.36
C SER A 8 25.34 19.31 -15.93
N SER A 9 25.01 18.68 -14.82
CA SER A 9 23.64 18.60 -14.33
C SER A 9 23.23 20.01 -13.95
N SER A 10 22.37 20.63 -14.77
CA SER A 10 21.88 21.98 -14.54
C SER A 10 21.32 22.10 -13.12
N ASN A 11 21.69 23.15 -12.39
CA ASN A 11 21.12 23.37 -11.06
C ASN A 11 19.83 24.18 -11.17
N ILE A 12 18.80 23.69 -10.49
CA ILE A 12 17.44 24.20 -10.57
C ILE A 12 17.07 24.86 -9.25
N PHE A 13 16.50 26.06 -9.35
CA PHE A 13 15.81 26.72 -8.26
C PHE A 13 14.30 26.76 -8.54
N LEU A 14 13.51 26.22 -7.61
CA LEU A 14 12.05 26.16 -7.73
C LEU A 14 11.38 27.39 -7.11
N LEU A 15 10.42 27.97 -7.81
CA LEU A 15 9.60 29.08 -7.30
C LEU A 15 8.13 28.74 -7.49
N PHE A 16 7.41 28.55 -6.38
CA PHE A 16 5.99 28.26 -6.42
C PHE A 16 5.15 29.49 -6.14
N ASP A 17 4.37 29.92 -7.12
CA ASP A 17 3.24 30.82 -6.89
C ASP A 17 2.04 30.03 -6.39
N PHE A 18 2.17 29.46 -5.19
CA PHE A 18 1.24 28.45 -4.69
C PHE A 18 -0.15 29.04 -4.42
N GLN A 19 -0.22 30.32 -4.03
CA GLN A 19 -1.47 31.02 -3.78
C GLN A 19 -2.35 31.11 -5.05
N ASN A 20 -1.75 31.44 -6.20
CA ASN A 20 -2.49 31.54 -7.45
C ASN A 20 -2.58 30.19 -8.19
N GLN A 21 -1.57 29.32 -8.01
CA GLN A 21 -1.42 28.08 -8.76
C GLN A 21 -1.20 26.87 -7.82
N PRO A 22 -2.23 26.41 -7.10
CA PRO A 22 -2.12 25.23 -6.26
C PRO A 22 -1.94 23.96 -7.10
N VAL A 23 -0.87 23.23 -6.80
CA VAL A 23 -0.41 22.02 -7.51
C VAL A 23 0.01 20.94 -6.52
N ASP A 24 0.09 19.70 -6.98
CA ASP A 24 0.74 18.62 -6.26
C ASP A 24 2.26 18.82 -6.29
N VAL A 25 2.84 19.01 -5.12
CA VAL A 25 4.26 19.33 -4.93
C VAL A 25 5.15 18.18 -5.36
N GLN A 26 4.74 16.94 -5.08
CA GLN A 26 5.50 15.74 -5.43
C GLN A 26 5.59 15.59 -6.94
N LEU A 27 4.48 15.83 -7.65
CA LEU A 27 4.46 15.81 -9.11
C LEU A 27 5.41 16.84 -9.72
N VAL A 28 5.33 18.09 -9.24
CA VAL A 28 6.19 19.16 -9.74
C VAL A 28 7.66 18.89 -9.42
N TYR A 29 7.96 18.43 -8.21
CA TYR A 29 9.32 18.12 -7.80
C TYR A 29 9.93 17.00 -8.66
N LYS A 30 9.20 15.89 -8.87
CA LYS A 30 9.63 14.79 -9.75
C LYS A 30 9.84 15.24 -11.18
N GLU A 31 8.97 16.10 -11.71
CA GLU A 31 9.12 16.64 -13.05
C GLU A 31 10.35 17.55 -13.15
N ALA A 32 10.55 18.44 -12.18
CA ALA A 32 11.70 19.34 -12.14
C ALA A 32 13.04 18.57 -12.10
N GLN A 33 13.10 17.45 -11.37
CA GLN A 33 14.30 16.59 -11.30
C GLN A 33 14.74 16.04 -12.67
N LYS A 34 13.84 15.93 -13.65
CA LYS A 34 14.20 15.48 -15.01
C LYS A 34 15.10 16.48 -15.74
N TYR A 35 15.10 17.74 -15.33
CA TYR A 35 15.85 18.81 -15.99
C TYR A 35 17.17 19.14 -15.30
N GLY A 36 17.45 18.55 -14.13
CA GLY A 36 18.62 18.91 -13.35
C GLY A 36 18.50 18.64 -11.85
N ARG A 37 19.54 19.02 -11.11
CA ARG A 37 19.59 18.90 -9.66
C ARG A 37 18.85 20.07 -9.02
N ILE A 38 17.84 19.80 -8.21
CA ILE A 38 17.16 20.82 -7.41
C ILE A 38 18.09 21.21 -6.26
N VAL A 39 18.54 22.48 -6.24
CA VAL A 39 19.46 23.00 -5.21
C VAL A 39 18.76 23.84 -4.15
N GLY A 40 17.49 24.17 -4.38
CA GLY A 40 16.63 24.86 -3.43
C GLY A 40 15.32 25.29 -4.08
N GLY A 41 14.49 25.93 -3.29
CA GLY A 41 13.30 26.58 -3.80
C GLY A 41 12.55 27.35 -2.73
N LYS A 42 11.64 28.20 -3.19
CA LYS A 42 10.71 28.94 -2.35
C LYS A 42 9.29 28.74 -2.85
N ALA A 43 8.36 28.69 -1.93
CA ALA A 43 6.94 28.71 -2.22
C ALA A 43 6.30 29.91 -1.54
N TYR A 44 5.37 30.55 -2.22
CA TYR A 44 4.67 31.74 -1.73
C TYR A 44 3.19 31.46 -1.61
N GLY A 45 2.65 31.67 -0.42
CA GLY A 45 1.23 31.55 -0.16
C GLY A 45 0.87 31.63 1.30
N SER A 46 -0.43 31.46 1.60
CA SER A 46 -0.92 31.46 2.97
C SER A 46 -0.85 30.04 3.57
N TRP A 47 0.17 29.77 4.38
CA TRP A 47 0.44 28.43 4.94
C TRP A 47 -0.44 28.12 6.14
N SER A 48 -0.93 29.14 6.83
CA SER A 48 -1.95 28.99 7.88
C SER A 48 -3.21 28.29 7.35
N LYS A 49 -3.61 28.58 6.10
CA LYS A 49 -4.75 27.96 5.40
C LYS A 49 -4.37 26.66 4.67
N ASN A 50 -3.13 26.52 4.22
CA ASN A 50 -2.66 25.39 3.38
C ASN A 50 -1.63 24.50 4.09
N LYS A 51 -1.91 24.09 5.33
CA LYS A 51 -0.94 23.39 6.19
C LYS A 51 -0.38 22.07 5.63
N MET A 52 -1.21 21.29 4.91
CA MET A 52 -0.76 20.04 4.29
C MET A 52 0.21 20.27 3.14
N ALA A 53 -0.11 21.24 2.26
CA ALA A 53 0.80 21.62 1.18
C ALA A 53 2.10 22.23 1.72
N ALA A 54 2.01 23.05 2.77
CA ALA A 54 3.17 23.59 3.48
C ALA A 54 4.09 22.46 3.98
N PHE A 55 3.51 21.41 4.56
CA PHE A 55 4.25 20.24 5.02
C PHE A 55 4.90 19.46 3.87
N ALA A 56 4.17 19.22 2.78
CA ALA A 56 4.72 18.56 1.60
C ALA A 56 5.92 19.35 1.04
N LEU A 57 5.77 20.66 0.84
CA LEU A 57 6.85 21.57 0.42
C LEU A 57 8.07 21.51 1.35
N TYR A 58 7.83 21.58 2.67
CA TYR A 58 8.89 21.47 3.66
C TYR A 58 9.64 20.13 3.59
N ASN A 59 8.91 19.02 3.36
CA ASN A 59 9.53 17.69 3.21
C ASN A 59 10.43 17.59 1.98
N TYR A 60 10.15 18.35 0.93
CA TYR A 60 10.99 18.47 -0.26
C TYR A 60 12.09 19.54 -0.12
N GLY A 61 12.28 20.11 1.07
CA GLY A 61 13.29 21.13 1.33
C GLY A 61 12.99 22.48 0.68
N ILE A 62 11.72 22.77 0.40
CA ILE A 62 11.28 24.05 -0.16
C ILE A 62 10.98 25.03 0.99
N GLU A 63 11.57 26.22 0.92
CA GLU A 63 11.35 27.30 1.88
C GLU A 63 9.93 27.86 1.71
N LEU A 64 9.24 28.07 2.83
CA LEU A 64 7.88 28.60 2.88
C LEU A 64 7.93 30.11 3.15
N VAL A 65 7.45 30.90 2.20
CA VAL A 65 7.30 32.35 2.35
C VAL A 65 5.82 32.64 2.61
N GLU A 66 5.49 33.09 3.83
CA GLU A 66 4.12 33.44 4.18
C GLU A 66 3.70 34.71 3.44
N VAL A 67 2.59 34.60 2.71
CA VAL A 67 1.92 35.74 2.09
C VAL A 67 0.56 35.90 2.76
N PRO A 68 0.35 36.96 3.55
CA PRO A 68 -0.94 37.21 4.20
C PRO A 68 -2.02 37.45 3.16
N GLU A 69 -3.12 36.70 3.24
CA GLU A 69 -4.33 37.05 2.52
C GLU A 69 -4.97 38.26 3.20
N ALA A 70 -4.78 39.44 2.61
CA ALA A 70 -5.49 40.62 3.06
C ALA A 70 -6.95 40.55 2.56
N GLU A 71 -7.81 39.83 3.28
CA GLU A 71 -9.25 39.70 2.98
C GLU A 71 -9.96 41.06 2.82
N PHE A 72 -9.35 42.15 3.32
CA PHE A 72 -9.90 43.51 3.28
C PHE A 72 -9.04 44.54 2.54
N LEU A 73 -7.90 44.17 1.92
CA LEU A 73 -7.08 45.10 1.14
C LEU A 73 -7.16 44.80 -0.37
N PRO A 74 -7.42 45.79 -1.24
CA PRO A 74 -7.59 45.59 -2.68
C PRO A 74 -6.33 45.15 -3.45
N ASN A 75 -5.15 45.16 -2.83
CA ASN A 75 -3.88 44.96 -3.55
C ASN A 75 -3.46 43.48 -3.57
N LYS A 76 -4.05 42.73 -4.49
CA LYS A 76 -3.78 41.31 -4.77
C LYS A 76 -2.39 40.98 -5.36
N LYS A 77 -1.53 41.98 -5.65
CA LYS A 77 -0.24 41.79 -6.36
C LYS A 77 1.02 41.72 -5.48
N GLY A 78 0.87 41.75 -4.15
CA GLY A 78 2.02 41.75 -3.23
C GLY A 78 2.87 40.48 -3.32
N ASN A 79 2.23 39.34 -3.60
CA ASN A 79 2.88 38.06 -3.82
C ASN A 79 3.81 38.09 -5.04
N ASP A 80 3.29 38.54 -6.18
CA ASP A 80 4.01 38.52 -7.47
C ASP A 80 5.26 39.40 -7.42
N ILE A 81 5.15 40.56 -6.77
CA ILE A 81 6.28 41.46 -6.52
C ILE A 81 7.32 40.77 -5.64
N ARG A 82 6.90 40.16 -4.53
CA ARG A 82 7.82 39.50 -3.59
C ARG A 82 8.54 38.33 -4.26
N LEU A 83 7.81 37.46 -4.95
CA LEU A 83 8.35 36.35 -5.71
C LEU A 83 9.37 36.84 -6.75
N SER A 84 9.01 37.88 -7.50
CA SER A 84 9.90 38.45 -8.52
C SER A 84 11.19 39.01 -7.92
N VAL A 85 11.10 39.71 -6.79
CA VAL A 85 12.26 40.27 -6.09
C VAL A 85 13.19 39.16 -5.58
N ASP A 86 12.64 38.17 -4.86
CA ASP A 86 13.41 37.04 -4.35
C ASP A 86 14.03 36.22 -5.51
N CYS A 87 13.31 36.06 -6.63
CA CYS A 87 13.81 35.39 -7.83
C CYS A 87 15.02 36.12 -8.44
N ILE A 88 14.93 37.44 -8.62
CA ILE A 88 16.04 38.25 -9.13
C ILE A 88 17.22 38.24 -8.13
N GLU A 89 16.95 38.31 -6.83
CA GLU A 89 17.99 38.19 -5.80
C GLU A 89 18.72 36.86 -5.91
N GLN A 90 18.00 35.75 -6.06
CA GLN A 90 18.60 34.42 -6.28
C GLN A 90 19.41 34.38 -7.57
N ALA A 91 18.89 34.95 -8.67
CA ALA A 91 19.59 34.97 -9.95
C ALA A 91 20.90 35.77 -9.91
N LEU A 92 20.96 36.82 -9.09
CA LEU A 92 22.13 37.69 -8.93
C LEU A 92 23.14 37.16 -7.91
N ARG A 93 22.67 36.55 -6.81
CA ARG A 93 23.55 36.10 -5.71
C ARG A 93 24.00 34.66 -5.83
N ASN A 94 23.29 33.85 -6.61
CA ASN A 94 23.57 32.43 -6.74
C ASN A 94 23.94 32.10 -8.19
N GLU A 95 25.22 32.27 -8.52
CA GLU A 95 25.73 32.01 -9.86
C GLU A 95 25.58 30.54 -10.28
N VAL A 96 25.53 29.63 -9.30
CA VAL A 96 25.42 28.18 -9.50
C VAL A 96 24.06 27.77 -10.05
N VAL A 97 23.01 28.58 -9.87
CA VAL A 97 21.67 28.31 -10.42
C VAL A 97 21.64 28.65 -11.90
N ASP A 98 21.41 27.66 -12.75
CA ASP A 98 21.35 27.83 -14.21
C ASP A 98 19.91 27.93 -14.71
N THR A 99 18.99 27.24 -14.03
CA THR A 99 17.59 27.10 -14.44
C THR A 99 16.66 27.55 -13.32
N PHE A 100 15.74 28.46 -13.66
CA PHE A 100 14.62 28.82 -12.80
C PHE A 100 13.37 28.08 -13.25
N PHE A 101 12.76 27.36 -12.31
CA PHE A 101 11.56 26.57 -12.55
C PHE A 101 10.39 27.25 -11.85
N LEU A 102 9.59 27.98 -12.63
CA LEU A 102 8.48 28.80 -12.16
C LEU A 102 7.17 27.99 -12.20
N VAL A 103 6.48 27.91 -11.07
CA VAL A 103 5.18 27.23 -10.99
C VAL A 103 4.09 28.30 -10.94
N THR A 104 3.80 28.89 -12.10
CA THR A 104 2.83 29.97 -12.28
C THR A 104 2.34 30.02 -13.73
N GLY A 105 1.08 30.45 -13.91
CA GLY A 105 0.48 30.73 -15.22
C GLY A 105 0.30 32.23 -15.52
N ASP A 106 0.67 33.11 -14.59
CA ASP A 106 0.36 34.53 -14.65
C ASP A 106 1.25 35.28 -15.66
N ALA A 107 0.61 36.05 -16.55
CA ALA A 107 1.27 36.89 -17.54
C ALA A 107 2.13 37.98 -16.90
N ASP A 108 1.81 38.41 -15.67
CA ASP A 108 2.53 39.48 -14.97
C ASP A 108 4.02 39.10 -14.73
N PHE A 109 4.36 37.81 -14.72
CA PHE A 109 5.76 37.35 -14.62
C PHE A 109 6.55 37.42 -15.93
N THR A 110 5.94 37.78 -17.06
CA THR A 110 6.63 37.85 -18.36
C THR A 110 7.87 38.76 -18.33
N ALA A 111 7.79 39.90 -17.62
CA ALA A 111 8.92 40.80 -17.44
C ALA A 111 10.07 40.15 -16.64
N LEU A 112 9.75 39.37 -15.60
CA LEU A 112 10.72 38.57 -14.84
C LEU A 112 11.41 37.54 -15.74
N VAL A 113 10.63 36.81 -16.55
CA VAL A 113 11.15 35.81 -17.50
C VAL A 113 12.17 36.44 -18.45
N TYR A 114 11.83 37.56 -19.10
CA TYR A 114 12.78 38.24 -20.00
C TYR A 114 14.02 38.72 -19.26
N LYS A 115 13.88 39.17 -18.01
CA LYS A 115 15.03 39.60 -17.21
C LYS A 115 15.96 38.43 -16.87
N LEU A 116 15.42 37.28 -16.44
CA LEU A 116 16.19 36.07 -16.20
C LEU A 116 16.94 35.59 -17.45
N LYS A 117 16.26 35.61 -18.60
CA LYS A 117 16.88 35.27 -19.89
C LYS A 117 17.98 36.24 -20.28
N SER A 118 17.81 37.54 -19.99
CA SER A 118 18.88 38.54 -20.20
C SER A 118 20.12 38.29 -19.32
N TYR A 119 19.97 37.57 -18.21
CA TYR A 119 21.06 37.09 -17.36
C TYR A 119 21.60 35.72 -17.75
N GLY A 120 21.19 35.19 -18.92
CA GLY A 120 21.63 33.88 -19.42
C GLY A 120 21.03 32.70 -18.65
N LYS A 121 19.99 32.92 -17.84
CA LYS A 121 19.32 31.86 -17.09
C LYS A 121 18.23 31.22 -17.96
N ARG A 122 18.11 29.89 -17.86
CA ARG A 122 17.01 29.15 -18.49
C ARG A 122 15.77 29.27 -17.62
N VAL A 123 14.60 29.45 -18.24
CA VAL A 123 13.32 29.56 -17.55
C VAL A 123 12.36 28.48 -18.03
N ILE A 124 11.96 27.61 -17.11
CA ILE A 124 10.93 26.59 -17.32
C ILE A 124 9.71 27.03 -16.51
N ALA A 125 8.53 27.08 -17.15
CA ALA A 125 7.28 27.33 -16.45
C ALA A 125 6.39 26.09 -16.46
N LEU A 126 5.68 25.88 -15.36
CA LEU A 126 4.71 24.81 -15.18
C LEU A 126 3.43 25.38 -14.58
N ALA A 127 2.32 25.17 -15.27
CA ALA A 127 1.02 25.60 -14.80
C ALA A 127 -0.11 24.84 -15.51
N ARG A 128 -1.33 25.01 -14.99
CA ARG A 128 -2.54 24.49 -15.63
C ARG A 128 -2.78 25.29 -16.90
N THR A 129 -2.97 24.60 -18.01
CA THR A 129 -3.13 25.22 -19.34
C THR A 129 -4.27 26.25 -19.34
N LYS A 130 -5.37 25.97 -18.62
CA LYS A 130 -6.54 26.86 -18.56
C LYS A 130 -6.32 28.17 -17.81
N SER A 131 -5.37 28.22 -16.88
CA SER A 131 -5.03 29.42 -16.10
C SER A 131 -3.73 30.07 -16.54
N THR A 132 -3.24 29.70 -17.73
CA THR A 132 -1.97 30.19 -18.26
C THR A 132 -2.20 31.11 -19.45
N SER A 133 -1.55 32.27 -19.45
CA SER A 133 -1.57 33.22 -20.57
C SER A 133 -0.67 32.77 -21.73
N TYR A 134 -1.05 33.11 -22.96
CA TYR A 134 -0.23 32.83 -24.15
C TYR A 134 1.10 33.61 -24.12
N GLU A 135 1.06 34.81 -23.55
CA GLU A 135 2.20 35.71 -23.36
C GLU A 135 3.29 35.04 -22.52
N LEU A 136 2.93 34.44 -21.37
CA LEU A 136 3.88 33.72 -20.53
C LEU A 136 4.46 32.49 -21.25
N VAL A 137 3.60 31.69 -21.89
CA VAL A 137 4.00 30.48 -22.64
C VAL A 137 5.02 30.83 -23.73
N SER A 138 4.83 31.97 -24.40
CA SER A 138 5.72 32.43 -25.48
C SER A 138 7.03 33.03 -24.95
N ALA A 139 7.08 33.48 -23.71
CA ALA A 139 8.26 34.10 -23.12
C ALA A 139 9.30 33.09 -22.58
N VAL A 140 8.82 31.99 -22.00
CA VAL A 140 9.64 30.97 -21.33
C VAL A 140 10.38 30.07 -22.33
N ASP A 141 11.44 29.38 -21.88
CA ASP A 141 12.19 28.46 -22.75
C ASP A 141 11.50 27.10 -22.88
N LYS A 142 10.74 26.71 -21.85
CA LYS A 142 9.89 25.52 -21.88
C LYS A 142 8.66 25.76 -21.02
N PHE A 143 7.50 25.50 -21.58
CA PHE A 143 6.26 25.39 -20.84
C PHE A 143 5.90 23.92 -20.65
N ILE A 144 5.49 23.55 -19.43
CA ILE A 144 5.05 22.21 -19.07
C ILE A 144 3.59 22.29 -18.59
N PRO A 145 2.63 21.79 -19.38
CA PRO A 145 1.25 21.68 -18.94
C PRO A 145 1.14 20.79 -17.70
N TYR A 146 0.57 21.31 -16.61
CA TYR A 146 0.35 20.52 -15.40
C TYR A 146 -0.56 19.30 -15.67
N GLU A 147 -1.48 19.42 -16.64
CA GLU A 147 -2.35 18.33 -17.04
C GLU A 147 -1.58 17.10 -17.56
N ASP A 148 -0.41 17.29 -18.16
CA ASP A 148 0.38 16.19 -18.71
C ASP A 148 1.09 15.39 -17.60
N LEU A 149 1.46 16.05 -16.50
CA LEU A 149 1.97 15.38 -15.31
C LEU A 149 0.89 14.48 -14.70
N VAL A 150 -0.33 15.02 -14.57
CA VAL A 150 -1.47 14.29 -14.02
C VAL A 150 -1.86 13.09 -14.90
N LYS A 151 -1.76 13.19 -16.23
CA LYS A 151 -2.06 12.10 -17.17
C LYS A 151 -0.99 11.01 -17.23
N SER A 152 0.27 11.38 -17.03
CA SER A 152 1.43 10.46 -17.11
C SER A 152 1.69 9.68 -15.83
N GLU A 153 1.04 10.06 -14.73
CA GLU A 153 1.08 9.32 -13.47
C GLU A 153 0.23 8.03 -13.62
N ASN A 154 0.80 6.86 -13.29
CA ASN A 154 -0.04 5.76 -12.81
C ASN A 154 -0.68 6.31 -11.53
N LEU A 155 -1.92 6.81 -11.64
CA LEU A 155 -2.64 7.52 -10.58
C LEU A 155 -2.56 6.71 -9.29
N THR A 156 -1.63 7.10 -8.41
CA THR A 156 -1.68 6.67 -7.02
C THR A 156 -2.91 7.33 -6.44
N ASP A 157 -3.78 6.51 -5.87
CA ASP A 157 -5.06 6.98 -5.36
C ASP A 157 -4.81 8.14 -4.37
N PRO A 158 -5.58 9.24 -4.44
CA PRO A 158 -5.42 10.37 -3.52
C PRO A 158 -5.43 9.98 -2.04
N VAL A 159 -6.16 8.93 -1.66
CA VAL A 159 -6.20 8.40 -0.30
C VAL A 159 -4.90 7.66 0.04
N ASP A 160 -4.28 6.96 -0.91
CA ASP A 160 -2.99 6.31 -0.70
C ASP A 160 -1.87 7.33 -0.46
N ARG A 161 -1.83 8.40 -1.26
CA ARG A 161 -0.89 9.52 -1.05
C ARG A 161 -1.08 10.18 0.31
N LEU A 162 -2.34 10.48 0.67
CA LEU A 162 -2.67 11.02 1.98
C LEU A 162 -2.17 10.11 3.10
N ALA A 163 -2.32 8.79 2.94
CA ALA A 163 -1.90 7.82 3.93
C ALA A 163 -0.37 7.76 4.09
N GLU A 164 0.39 7.88 3.00
CA GLU A 164 1.86 8.00 3.02
C GLU A 164 2.32 9.30 3.71
N GLU A 165 1.70 10.43 3.40
CA GLU A 165 2.01 11.71 4.05
C GLU A 165 1.75 11.68 5.56
N MET A 166 0.61 11.11 5.96
CA MET A 166 0.26 10.96 7.38
C MET A 166 1.24 10.03 8.13
N GLU A 167 1.74 8.98 7.48
CA GLU A 167 2.73 8.08 8.07
C GLU A 167 4.04 8.80 8.35
N ILE A 168 4.57 9.55 7.37
CA ILE A 168 5.78 10.34 7.54
C ILE A 168 5.59 11.35 8.66
N PHE A 169 4.42 12.01 8.71
CA PHE A 169 4.10 13.01 9.71
C PHE A 169 4.08 12.41 11.13
N LEU A 170 3.37 11.29 11.29
CA LEU A 170 3.23 10.59 12.57
C LEU A 170 4.59 10.12 13.08
N LYS A 171 5.39 9.51 12.20
CA LYS A 171 6.75 9.05 12.51
C LYS A 171 7.66 10.19 12.98
N ARG A 172 7.64 11.33 12.28
CA ARG A 172 8.43 12.52 12.67
C ARG A 172 7.95 13.14 13.98
N SER A 173 6.66 13.02 14.28
CA SER A 173 6.08 13.47 15.55
C SER A 173 6.27 12.48 16.70
N GLY A 174 6.96 11.34 16.47
CA GLY A 174 7.16 10.29 17.47
C GLY A 174 5.87 9.56 17.86
N LYS A 175 4.85 9.55 16.99
CA LYS A 175 3.54 8.95 17.24
C LYS A 175 3.28 7.76 16.33
N GLU A 176 2.55 6.77 16.84
CA GLU A 176 2.14 5.58 16.10
C GLU A 176 0.96 5.83 15.16
N PHE A 177 0.87 5.01 14.11
CA PHE A 177 -0.18 5.06 13.09
C PHE A 177 -1.49 4.42 13.58
N THR A 178 -2.19 5.14 14.46
CA THR A 178 -3.49 4.73 15.03
C THR A 178 -4.63 5.60 14.49
N ARG A 179 -5.87 5.08 14.51
CA ARG A 179 -7.08 5.84 14.11
C ARG A 179 -7.22 7.16 14.88
N ASP A 180 -6.98 7.13 16.19
CA ASP A 180 -7.08 8.33 17.04
C ASP A 180 -6.05 9.38 16.65
N ASN A 181 -4.80 8.96 16.39
CA ASN A 181 -3.76 9.88 15.98
C ASN A 181 -4.07 10.44 14.58
N LEU A 182 -4.46 9.60 13.62
CA LEU A 182 -4.88 10.02 12.28
C LEU A 182 -6.02 11.03 12.34
N SER A 183 -7.08 10.74 13.09
CA SER A 183 -8.23 11.63 13.25
C SER A 183 -7.81 12.99 13.80
N ARG A 184 -6.99 13.01 14.86
CA ARG A 184 -6.44 14.26 15.42
C ARG A 184 -5.64 15.04 14.40
N PHE A 185 -4.80 14.37 13.61
CA PHE A 185 -3.95 15.05 12.63
C PHE A 185 -4.72 15.55 11.43
N LEU A 186 -5.52 14.71 10.77
CA LEU A 186 -6.37 15.12 9.64
C LEU A 186 -7.27 16.31 10.02
N THR A 187 -7.79 16.33 11.24
CA THR A 187 -8.54 17.47 11.78
C THR A 187 -7.65 18.70 11.98
N SER A 188 -6.44 18.54 12.57
CA SER A 188 -5.51 19.66 12.80
C SER A 188 -5.02 20.35 11.50
N PHE A 189 -4.95 19.57 10.42
CA PHE A 189 -4.62 20.02 9.07
C PHE A 189 -5.83 20.61 8.32
N ASN A 190 -7.01 20.61 8.93
CA ASN A 190 -8.26 21.08 8.33
C ASN A 190 -8.56 20.36 6.99
N ILE A 191 -8.30 19.05 6.94
CA ILE A 191 -8.55 18.25 5.75
C ILE A 191 -10.04 18.18 5.49
N ASN A 192 -10.44 18.39 4.23
CA ASN A 192 -11.84 18.25 3.83
C ASN A 192 -12.08 16.83 3.28
N PRO A 193 -12.88 15.99 3.94
CA PRO A 193 -13.17 14.62 3.50
C PRO A 193 -13.74 14.52 2.09
N SER A 194 -14.53 15.52 1.67
CA SER A 194 -15.17 15.50 0.36
C SER A 194 -14.17 15.60 -0.80
N LYS A 195 -12.97 16.15 -0.56
CA LYS A 195 -11.88 16.14 -1.56
C LYS A 195 -11.36 14.74 -1.88
N TYR A 196 -11.58 13.79 -0.98
CA TYR A 196 -11.16 12.40 -1.09
C TYR A 196 -12.34 11.46 -1.37
N GLY A 197 -13.55 11.99 -1.57
CA GLY A 197 -14.75 11.21 -1.86
C GLY A 197 -15.56 10.76 -0.63
N PHE A 198 -15.28 11.30 0.56
CA PHE A 198 -15.96 10.91 1.81
C PHE A 198 -16.86 12.03 2.35
N GLN A 199 -17.95 11.66 3.01
CA GLN A 199 -18.89 12.65 3.58
C GLN A 199 -18.43 13.12 4.97
N THR A 200 -17.78 12.23 5.73
CA THR A 200 -17.35 12.51 7.09
C THR A 200 -15.84 12.32 7.28
N MET A 201 -15.28 13.01 8.27
CA MET A 201 -13.87 12.80 8.65
C MET A 201 -13.64 11.40 9.20
N HIS A 202 -14.65 10.81 9.84
CA HIS A 202 -14.58 9.45 10.35
C HIS A 202 -14.41 8.43 9.21
N GLU A 203 -15.23 8.54 8.14
CA GLU A 203 -15.09 7.71 6.93
C GLU A 203 -13.71 7.86 6.28
N LEU A 204 -13.20 9.09 6.16
CA LEU A 204 -11.87 9.32 5.59
C LEU A 204 -10.78 8.70 6.47
N VAL A 205 -10.87 8.86 7.80
CA VAL A 205 -9.91 8.25 8.75
C VAL A 205 -9.96 6.73 8.63
N ASP A 206 -11.15 6.15 8.57
CA ASP A 206 -11.32 4.71 8.44
C ASP A 206 -10.76 4.23 7.10
N GLU A 207 -11.04 4.88 5.97
CA GLU A 207 -10.46 4.49 4.69
C GLU A 207 -8.93 4.65 4.69
N VAL A 208 -8.38 5.76 5.17
CA VAL A 208 -6.91 5.97 5.23
C VAL A 208 -6.26 4.91 6.12
N TYR A 209 -6.86 4.63 7.27
CA TYR A 209 -6.39 3.60 8.18
C TYR A 209 -6.52 2.22 7.55
N GLU A 210 -7.64 1.87 6.92
CA GLU A 210 -7.84 0.60 6.24
C GLU A 210 -6.93 0.44 5.03
N ARG A 211 -6.70 1.46 4.23
CA ARG A 211 -5.76 1.39 3.11
C ARG A 211 -4.32 1.30 3.52
N LYS A 212 -3.93 1.67 4.74
CA LYS A 212 -2.57 1.43 5.26
C LYS A 212 -2.46 0.15 6.06
N VAL A 213 -3.43 -0.12 6.93
CA VAL A 213 -3.43 -1.24 7.88
C VAL A 213 -4.03 -2.50 7.27
N GLN A 214 -5.06 -2.37 6.43
CA GLN A 214 -5.60 -3.46 5.61
C GLN A 214 -5.02 -3.53 4.19
N LYS A 215 -4.18 -2.59 3.69
CA LYS A 215 -3.43 -2.83 2.43
C LYS A 215 -2.75 -4.19 2.41
N PRO A 216 -2.03 -4.59 3.48
CA PRO A 216 -1.43 -5.90 3.54
C PRO A 216 -2.48 -7.00 3.36
N GLU A 217 -3.63 -6.89 4.01
CA GLU A 217 -4.71 -7.91 3.93
C GLU A 217 -5.45 -7.91 2.58
N ARG A 218 -5.68 -6.74 1.97
CA ARG A 218 -6.22 -6.58 0.61
C ARG A 218 -5.24 -7.12 -0.43
N LEU A 219 -3.95 -6.81 -0.30
CA LEU A 219 -2.89 -7.36 -1.15
C LEU A 219 -2.80 -8.88 -1.03
N LYS A 220 -2.95 -9.47 0.17
CA LYS A 220 -3.08 -10.94 0.32
C LYS A 220 -4.26 -11.48 -0.48
N ASN A 221 -5.43 -10.86 -0.38
CA ASN A 221 -6.62 -11.27 -1.16
C ASN A 221 -6.35 -11.20 -2.67
N VAL A 222 -5.79 -10.08 -3.14
CA VAL A 222 -5.48 -9.84 -4.56
C VAL A 222 -4.42 -10.82 -5.06
N LYS A 223 -3.37 -11.10 -4.28
CA LYS A 223 -2.35 -12.10 -4.62
C LYS A 223 -2.96 -13.48 -4.86
N LEU A 224 -3.86 -13.95 -3.99
CA LEU A 224 -4.54 -15.25 -4.21
C LEU A 224 -5.43 -15.23 -5.46
N MET A 225 -6.11 -14.12 -5.74
CA MET A 225 -6.91 -13.98 -6.97
C MET A 225 -6.05 -14.03 -8.22
N ILE A 226 -4.89 -13.37 -8.21
CA ILE A 226 -3.91 -13.45 -9.31
C ILE A 226 -3.44 -14.89 -9.49
N LEU A 227 -3.05 -15.59 -8.42
CA LEU A 227 -2.58 -16.97 -8.52
C LEU A 227 -3.65 -17.88 -9.12
N ASN A 228 -4.91 -17.78 -8.68
CA ASN A 228 -6.01 -18.54 -9.27
C ASN A 228 -6.24 -18.20 -10.75
N ALA A 229 -6.18 -16.91 -11.12
CA ALA A 229 -6.36 -16.48 -12.49
C ALA A 229 -5.21 -16.96 -13.41
N VAL A 230 -3.99 -17.03 -12.90
CA VAL A 230 -2.84 -17.60 -13.63
C VAL A 230 -2.99 -19.13 -13.77
N LEU A 231 -3.47 -19.83 -12.73
CA LEU A 231 -3.69 -21.28 -12.77
C LEU A 231 -4.81 -21.70 -13.74
N TYR A 232 -5.91 -20.94 -13.78
CA TYR A 232 -7.18 -21.42 -14.37
C TYR A 232 -7.75 -20.52 -15.48
N GLU A 233 -7.36 -19.25 -15.56
CA GLU A 233 -8.01 -18.25 -16.45
C GLU A 233 -7.04 -17.59 -17.45
N SER A 234 -5.78 -18.04 -17.51
CA SER A 234 -4.75 -17.52 -18.44
C SER A 234 -4.53 -16.01 -18.36
N LEU A 235 -4.27 -15.50 -17.14
CA LEU A 235 -3.93 -14.10 -16.90
C LEU A 235 -2.60 -13.70 -17.59
N SER A 236 -2.60 -12.55 -18.26
CA SER A 236 -1.45 -11.97 -18.99
C SER A 236 -1.38 -10.45 -18.76
N GLU A 237 -0.28 -9.81 -19.13
CA GLU A 237 -0.14 -8.35 -19.01
C GLU A 237 -1.25 -7.60 -19.76
N LYS A 238 -1.67 -8.12 -20.92
CA LYS A 238 -2.74 -7.55 -21.75
C LYS A 238 -4.12 -7.71 -21.14
N THR A 239 -4.37 -8.81 -20.42
CA THR A 239 -5.66 -9.10 -19.80
C THR A 239 -5.79 -8.54 -18.39
N LEU A 240 -4.70 -8.06 -17.79
CA LEU A 240 -4.64 -7.47 -16.45
C LEU A 240 -5.67 -6.35 -16.21
N PRO A 241 -5.85 -5.36 -17.11
CA PRO A 241 -6.82 -4.28 -16.91
C PRO A 241 -8.27 -4.78 -16.89
N LYS A 242 -8.59 -5.72 -17.78
CA LYS A 242 -9.92 -6.34 -17.85
C LYS A 242 -10.21 -7.16 -16.59
N PHE A 243 -9.24 -7.95 -16.14
CA PHE A 243 -9.36 -8.71 -14.89
C PHE A 243 -9.59 -7.80 -13.68
N ALA A 244 -8.91 -6.65 -13.62
CA ALA A 244 -9.09 -5.66 -12.56
C ALA A 244 -10.53 -5.11 -12.54
N GLU A 245 -11.07 -4.76 -13.72
CA GLU A 245 -12.43 -4.24 -13.86
C GLU A 245 -13.50 -5.27 -13.47
N GLU A 246 -13.38 -6.50 -13.97
CA GLU A 246 -14.32 -7.60 -13.68
C GLU A 246 -14.37 -7.95 -12.18
N ASN A 247 -13.22 -7.89 -11.50
CA ASN A 247 -13.10 -8.19 -10.08
C ASN A 247 -13.23 -6.96 -9.17
N LYS A 248 -13.49 -5.77 -9.73
CA LYS A 248 -13.57 -4.49 -9.00
C LYS A 248 -12.34 -4.19 -8.14
N ILE A 249 -11.15 -4.54 -8.65
CA ILE A 249 -9.85 -4.32 -7.98
C ILE A 249 -9.22 -3.06 -8.59
N PRO A 250 -8.71 -2.10 -7.78
CA PRO A 250 -7.90 -1.02 -8.31
C PRO A 250 -6.71 -1.56 -9.10
N ILE A 251 -6.52 -1.08 -10.34
CA ILE A 251 -5.41 -1.57 -11.20
C ILE A 251 -4.03 -1.34 -10.56
N SER A 252 -3.88 -0.33 -9.71
CA SER A 252 -2.68 -0.07 -8.90
C SER A 252 -2.39 -1.19 -7.92
N ASP A 253 -3.40 -1.67 -7.19
CA ASP A 253 -3.27 -2.78 -6.23
C ASP A 253 -2.93 -4.09 -6.95
N LEU A 254 -3.56 -4.33 -8.11
CA LEU A 254 -3.29 -5.51 -8.93
C LEU A 254 -1.85 -5.50 -9.46
N LYS A 255 -1.37 -4.37 -9.99
CA LYS A 255 0.02 -4.20 -10.44
C LYS A 255 1.02 -4.38 -9.29
N ALA A 256 0.75 -3.77 -8.13
CA ALA A 256 1.60 -3.92 -6.95
C ALA A 256 1.65 -5.37 -6.46
N ALA A 257 0.53 -6.09 -6.44
CA ALA A 257 0.49 -7.50 -6.08
C ALA A 257 1.27 -8.38 -7.07
N VAL A 258 1.15 -8.12 -8.38
CA VAL A 258 1.97 -8.80 -9.40
C VAL A 258 3.46 -8.54 -9.18
N GLU A 259 3.85 -7.29 -8.95
CA GLU A 259 5.25 -6.92 -8.69
C GLU A 259 5.82 -7.64 -7.46
N ILE A 260 5.04 -7.70 -6.36
CA ILE A 260 5.41 -8.46 -5.16
C ILE A 260 5.58 -9.95 -5.49
N LEU A 261 4.62 -10.56 -6.18
CA LEU A 261 4.67 -11.98 -6.54
C LEU A 261 5.87 -12.31 -7.45
N VAL A 262 6.24 -11.41 -8.36
CA VAL A 262 7.43 -11.58 -9.21
C VAL A 262 8.70 -11.43 -8.38
N ASN A 263 8.79 -10.42 -7.52
CA ASN A 263 9.94 -10.18 -6.64
C ASN A 263 10.17 -11.33 -5.64
N ASP A 264 9.08 -11.89 -5.10
CA ASP A 264 9.11 -13.04 -4.20
C ASP A 264 9.34 -14.38 -4.94
N ASN A 265 9.58 -14.32 -6.26
CA ASN A 265 9.84 -15.46 -7.12
C ASN A 265 8.69 -16.48 -7.12
N VAL A 266 7.46 -16.01 -6.89
CA VAL A 266 6.21 -16.80 -6.97
C VAL A 266 5.70 -16.84 -8.41
N LEU A 267 5.80 -15.71 -9.11
CA LEU A 267 5.51 -15.61 -10.54
C LEU A 267 6.78 -15.37 -11.33
N LYS A 268 6.84 -15.96 -12.52
CA LYS A 268 7.78 -15.60 -13.58
C LYS A 268 7.03 -14.87 -14.67
N PHE A 269 7.64 -13.83 -15.20
CA PHE A 269 7.11 -13.09 -16.33
C PHE A 269 7.99 -13.32 -17.55
N SER A 270 7.40 -13.84 -18.62
CA SER A 270 8.10 -14.10 -19.89
C SER A 270 7.15 -13.80 -21.04
N GLU A 271 7.61 -13.07 -22.05
CA GLU A 271 6.86 -12.82 -23.30
C GLU A 271 5.42 -12.29 -23.12
N GLY A 272 5.14 -11.56 -22.04
CA GLY A 272 3.81 -10.99 -21.75
C GLY A 272 2.87 -11.91 -20.98
N THR A 273 3.29 -13.12 -20.61
CA THR A 273 2.53 -14.08 -19.81
C THR A 273 3.12 -14.27 -18.42
N TYR A 274 2.26 -14.61 -17.46
CA TYR A 274 2.67 -14.97 -16.10
C TYR A 274 2.63 -16.48 -15.94
N GLU A 275 3.68 -17.05 -15.35
CA GLU A 275 3.76 -18.46 -15.01
C GLU A 275 4.04 -18.62 -13.52
N ILE A 276 3.42 -19.60 -12.88
CA ILE A 276 3.66 -19.88 -11.46
C ILE A 276 4.92 -20.70 -11.29
N ASN A 277 5.80 -20.21 -10.42
CA ASN A 277 6.94 -20.94 -9.92
C ASN A 277 6.52 -21.71 -8.65
N ARG A 278 6.15 -22.99 -8.81
CA ARG A 278 5.64 -23.87 -7.75
C ARG A 278 6.71 -24.32 -6.75
N LYS A 279 7.30 -23.36 -6.04
CA LYS A 279 8.28 -23.56 -4.96
C LYS A 279 7.70 -23.14 -3.63
N LYS A 280 8.49 -23.26 -2.56
CA LYS A 280 8.12 -22.83 -1.20
C LYS A 280 7.38 -21.48 -1.13
N ALA A 281 7.87 -20.46 -1.85
CA ALA A 281 7.27 -19.12 -1.84
C ALA A 281 5.81 -19.11 -2.34
N PHE A 282 5.49 -19.93 -3.34
CA PHE A 282 4.12 -20.08 -3.84
C PHE A 282 3.20 -20.66 -2.75
N PHE A 283 3.59 -21.78 -2.13
CA PHE A 283 2.80 -22.40 -1.06
C PHE A 283 2.70 -21.52 0.19
N ALA A 284 3.75 -20.77 0.52
CA ALA A 284 3.72 -19.79 1.60
C ALA A 284 2.71 -18.66 1.30
N THR A 285 2.64 -18.20 0.04
CA THR A 285 1.67 -17.19 -0.39
C THR A 285 0.23 -17.67 -0.21
N LEU A 286 -0.05 -18.95 -0.51
CA LEU A 286 -1.38 -19.56 -0.32
C LEU A 286 -1.84 -19.56 1.14
N LEU A 287 -0.89 -19.51 2.09
CA LEU A 287 -1.13 -19.52 3.53
C LEU A 287 -1.17 -18.12 4.16
N GLU A 288 -0.93 -17.02 3.44
CA GLU A 288 -0.82 -15.68 4.05
C GLU A 288 -2.09 -15.20 4.76
N LYS A 289 -3.28 -15.65 4.31
CA LYS A 289 -4.56 -15.41 4.99
C LYS A 289 -4.78 -16.29 6.21
N TYR A 290 -4.04 -17.39 6.28
CA TYR A 290 -4.13 -18.42 7.32
C TYR A 290 -2.75 -18.60 7.93
N PRO A 291 -2.17 -17.55 8.54
CA PRO A 291 -0.82 -17.61 9.07
C PRO A 291 -0.71 -18.78 10.04
N VAL A 292 0.34 -19.57 9.87
CA VAL A 292 0.63 -20.75 10.66
C VAL A 292 2.11 -20.78 11.00
N VAL A 293 2.38 -20.83 12.31
CA VAL A 293 3.69 -21.09 12.89
C VAL A 293 3.54 -22.41 13.66
N PRO A 294 4.18 -23.51 13.22
CA PRO A 294 3.89 -24.86 13.73
C PRO A 294 4.05 -25.02 15.25
N GLU A 295 5.05 -24.34 15.83
CA GLU A 295 5.31 -24.34 17.27
C GLU A 295 4.19 -23.65 18.04
N HIS A 296 3.78 -22.46 17.57
CA HIS A 296 2.70 -21.69 18.15
C HIS A 296 1.37 -22.45 18.05
N LEU A 297 1.08 -23.07 16.91
CA LEU A 297 -0.14 -23.85 16.70
C LEU A 297 -0.19 -25.07 17.64
N SER A 298 0.92 -25.79 17.80
CA SER A 298 1.00 -26.92 18.71
C SER A 298 0.70 -26.51 20.15
N GLU A 299 1.34 -25.44 20.65
CA GLU A 299 1.08 -24.92 21.99
C GLU A 299 -0.36 -24.42 22.15
N PHE A 300 -0.90 -23.77 21.11
CA PHE A 300 -2.27 -23.26 21.08
C PHE A 300 -3.31 -24.37 21.21
N VAL A 301 -3.14 -25.47 20.47
CA VAL A 301 -4.01 -26.66 20.51
C VAL A 301 -4.00 -27.26 21.91
N GLU A 302 -2.84 -27.49 22.50
CA GLU A 302 -2.72 -28.11 23.83
C GLU A 302 -3.37 -27.26 24.93
N LYS A 303 -3.11 -25.95 24.93
CA LYS A 303 -3.70 -25.01 25.88
C LYS A 303 -5.22 -24.95 25.72
N THR A 304 -5.72 -24.89 24.48
CA THR A 304 -7.16 -24.85 24.20
C THR A 304 -7.85 -26.11 24.66
N TYR A 305 -7.28 -27.28 24.35
CA TYR A 305 -7.81 -28.58 24.78
C TYR A 305 -7.92 -28.66 26.32
N LYS A 306 -6.84 -28.32 27.04
CA LYS A 306 -6.84 -28.28 28.51
C LYS A 306 -7.87 -27.31 29.07
N ALA A 307 -8.05 -26.14 28.45
CA ALA A 307 -9.01 -25.14 28.91
C ALA A 307 -10.47 -25.64 28.79
N PHE A 308 -10.82 -26.33 27.70
CA PHE A 308 -12.16 -26.91 27.51
C PHE A 308 -12.39 -28.13 28.41
N VAL A 309 -11.45 -29.07 28.47
CA VAL A 309 -11.58 -30.29 29.28
C VAL A 309 -11.69 -29.98 30.77
N ASN A 310 -10.95 -28.98 31.26
CA ASN A 310 -11.03 -28.54 32.64
C ASN A 310 -12.25 -27.63 32.94
N GLY A 311 -13.10 -27.36 31.94
CA GLY A 311 -14.29 -26.52 32.08
C GLY A 311 -14.01 -25.03 32.30
N ARG A 312 -12.77 -24.58 32.08
CA ARG A 312 -12.37 -23.18 32.24
C ARG A 312 -13.03 -22.28 31.19
N VAL A 313 -13.19 -22.82 29.98
CA VAL A 313 -13.94 -22.21 28.89
C VAL A 313 -15.03 -23.17 28.42
N LYS A 314 -16.16 -22.61 28.01
CA LYS A 314 -17.29 -23.33 27.44
C LYS A 314 -17.52 -22.97 25.97
N ALA A 315 -16.95 -21.87 25.47
CA ALA A 315 -17.10 -21.41 24.10
C ALA A 315 -15.79 -20.82 23.57
N LEU A 316 -15.60 -20.82 22.25
CA LEU A 316 -14.36 -20.37 21.60
C LEU A 316 -14.06 -18.89 21.86
N ASN A 317 -15.08 -18.05 21.95
CA ASN A 317 -14.92 -16.61 22.23
C ASN A 317 -14.43 -16.31 23.65
N GLN A 318 -14.36 -17.32 24.54
CA GLN A 318 -13.82 -17.18 25.90
C GLN A 318 -12.31 -17.44 25.95
N LEU A 319 -11.70 -17.87 24.85
CA LEU A 319 -10.24 -17.96 24.73
C LEU A 319 -9.67 -16.54 24.68
N LEU A 320 -8.76 -16.22 25.61
CA LEU A 320 -8.16 -14.89 25.72
C LEU A 320 -6.84 -14.85 24.94
N PRO A 321 -6.67 -13.97 23.93
CA PRO A 321 -5.42 -13.88 23.17
C PRO A 321 -4.15 -13.70 24.02
N SER A 322 -4.28 -12.99 25.15
CA SER A 322 -3.18 -12.75 26.10
C SER A 322 -2.55 -14.01 26.69
N GLU A 323 -3.25 -15.15 26.68
CA GLU A 323 -2.77 -16.41 27.28
C GLU A 323 -1.89 -17.24 26.34
N PHE A 324 -1.94 -16.94 25.04
CA PHE A 324 -1.27 -17.69 24.00
C PHE A 324 0.00 -17.02 23.52
N LYS A 325 0.20 -15.72 23.80
CA LYS A 325 1.39 -14.94 23.40
C LYS A 325 1.68 -14.98 21.89
N VAL A 326 0.64 -15.12 21.07
CA VAL A 326 0.74 -15.12 19.60
C VAL A 326 0.17 -13.82 19.01
N PRO A 327 0.61 -13.41 17.81
CA PRO A 327 -0.02 -12.30 17.08
C PRO A 327 -1.52 -12.49 16.88
N SER A 328 -2.27 -11.38 16.79
CA SER A 328 -3.74 -11.42 16.66
C SER A 328 -4.21 -12.13 15.38
N SER A 329 -3.44 -12.07 14.30
CA SER A 329 -3.73 -12.76 13.04
C SER A 329 -3.61 -14.29 13.18
N GLU A 330 -2.53 -14.75 13.80
CA GLU A 330 -2.32 -16.17 14.14
C GLU A 330 -3.42 -16.68 15.09
N PHE A 331 -3.72 -15.93 16.15
CA PHE A 331 -4.78 -16.30 17.09
C PHE A 331 -6.12 -16.54 16.37
N LYS A 332 -6.54 -15.62 15.50
CA LYS A 332 -7.78 -15.75 14.72
C LYS A 332 -7.74 -16.98 13.80
N SER A 333 -6.61 -17.18 13.11
CA SER A 333 -6.37 -18.32 12.23
C SER A 333 -6.50 -19.65 12.99
N TYR A 334 -5.91 -19.74 14.18
CA TYR A 334 -5.90 -20.96 15.02
C TYR A 334 -7.27 -21.25 15.62
N VAL A 335 -8.01 -20.22 16.08
CA VAL A 335 -9.40 -20.40 16.54
C VAL A 335 -10.29 -20.90 15.40
N GLU A 336 -10.13 -20.39 14.18
CA GLU A 336 -10.89 -20.89 13.02
C GLU A 336 -10.50 -22.34 12.68
N ALA A 337 -9.21 -22.68 12.72
CA ALA A 337 -8.74 -24.05 12.50
C ALA A 337 -9.37 -25.02 13.52
N ILE A 338 -9.39 -24.66 14.81
CA ILE A 338 -10.03 -25.44 15.87
C ILE A 338 -11.54 -25.56 15.63
N LYS A 339 -12.23 -24.47 15.32
CA LYS A 339 -13.68 -24.49 15.02
C LYS A 339 -14.02 -25.44 13.87
N ARG A 340 -13.14 -25.53 12.86
CA ARG A 340 -13.29 -26.35 11.66
C ARG A 340 -12.65 -27.74 11.77
N SER A 341 -12.14 -28.10 12.94
CA SER A 341 -11.53 -29.41 13.19
C SER A 341 -12.51 -30.57 13.13
N GLY A 342 -13.82 -30.31 13.28
CA GLY A 342 -14.84 -31.35 13.45
C GLY A 342 -14.82 -32.01 14.84
N CYS A 343 -13.92 -31.60 15.72
CA CYS A 343 -13.81 -32.13 17.08
C CYS A 343 -14.66 -31.38 18.12
N LEU A 344 -15.33 -30.30 17.75
CA LEU A 344 -16.25 -29.57 18.64
C LEU A 344 -17.70 -29.86 18.27
N LYS A 345 -18.52 -30.16 19.28
CA LYS A 345 -19.97 -30.22 19.17
C LYS A 345 -20.63 -29.30 20.18
N GLY A 346 -21.84 -28.82 19.87
CA GLY A 346 -22.69 -28.17 20.86
C GLY A 346 -22.90 -29.04 22.08
N LEU A 347 -23.26 -28.44 23.21
CA LEU A 347 -23.60 -29.22 24.42
C LEU A 347 -24.82 -30.15 24.18
N ASP A 348 -25.66 -29.79 23.22
CA ASP A 348 -26.79 -30.54 22.66
C ASP A 348 -26.40 -31.49 21.51
N ASP A 349 -25.12 -31.72 21.29
CA ASP A 349 -24.55 -32.55 20.21
C ASP A 349 -24.74 -31.99 18.78
N SER A 350 -25.03 -30.68 18.63
CA SER A 350 -25.10 -30.01 17.33
C SER A 350 -23.72 -29.96 16.64
N ASP A 351 -23.68 -30.25 15.33
CA ASP A 351 -22.46 -30.15 14.53
C ASP A 351 -22.11 -28.70 14.16
N TYR A 352 -23.12 -27.83 14.05
CA TYR A 352 -22.89 -26.40 13.86
C TYR A 352 -22.58 -25.72 15.19
N ILE A 353 -21.40 -25.10 15.27
CA ILE A 353 -20.98 -24.27 16.40
C ILE A 353 -20.57 -22.87 15.93
N SER A 354 -21.18 -21.84 16.52
CA SER A 354 -20.69 -20.46 16.42
C SER A 354 -19.59 -20.21 17.45
N TYR A 355 -18.87 -19.08 17.36
CA TYR A 355 -17.81 -18.78 18.35
C TYR A 355 -18.34 -18.61 19.78
N SER A 356 -19.59 -18.19 19.95
CA SER A 356 -20.24 -18.03 21.26
C SER A 356 -21.05 -19.23 21.69
N THR A 357 -21.24 -20.23 20.82
CA THR A 357 -22.01 -21.44 21.15
C THR A 357 -21.24 -22.24 22.20
N PRO A 358 -21.86 -22.56 23.35
CA PRO A 358 -21.28 -23.50 24.29
C PRO A 358 -21.04 -24.86 23.64
N ALA A 359 -19.82 -25.36 23.72
CA ALA A 359 -19.37 -26.55 23.02
C ALA A 359 -18.49 -27.43 23.90
N LYS A 360 -18.41 -28.71 23.54
CA LYS A 360 -17.52 -29.72 24.12
C LYS A 360 -16.61 -30.30 23.04
N ILE A 361 -15.37 -30.63 23.41
CA ILE A 361 -14.46 -31.39 22.55
C ILE A 361 -14.83 -32.87 22.67
N VAL A 362 -15.06 -33.53 21.53
CA VAL A 362 -15.54 -34.92 21.46
C VAL A 362 -14.47 -35.92 20.99
N CYS A 363 -13.23 -35.46 20.83
CA CYS A 363 -12.09 -36.28 20.41
C CYS A 363 -10.93 -36.22 21.43
N ASP A 364 -9.98 -37.15 21.32
CA ASP A 364 -8.75 -37.09 22.10
C ASP A 364 -7.81 -35.96 21.63
N ILE A 365 -6.78 -35.65 22.41
CA ILE A 365 -5.83 -34.57 22.10
C ILE A 365 -5.05 -34.80 20.80
N GLU A 366 -4.75 -36.04 20.45
CA GLU A 366 -3.99 -36.38 19.25
C GLU A 366 -4.84 -36.12 18.00
N THR A 367 -6.07 -36.62 17.99
CA THR A 367 -7.07 -36.36 16.95
C THR A 367 -7.38 -34.86 16.85
N PHE A 368 -7.48 -34.16 17.99
CA PHE A 368 -7.68 -32.70 18.02
C PHE A 368 -6.51 -31.95 17.36
N LYS A 369 -5.28 -32.38 17.62
CA LYS A 369 -4.08 -31.82 17.00
C LYS A 369 -4.07 -32.10 15.50
N ILE A 370 -4.23 -33.36 15.09
CA ILE A 370 -4.23 -33.78 13.68
C ILE A 370 -5.27 -33.01 12.88
N SER A 371 -6.52 -33.00 13.34
CA SER A 371 -7.63 -32.30 12.65
C SER A 371 -7.44 -30.77 12.59
N THR A 372 -6.79 -30.18 13.59
CA THR A 372 -6.46 -28.74 13.55
C THR A 372 -5.35 -28.44 12.54
N PHE A 373 -4.31 -29.27 12.43
CA PHE A 373 -3.28 -29.11 11.39
C PHE A 373 -3.82 -29.39 9.99
N ALA A 374 -4.73 -30.38 9.87
CA ALA A 374 -5.41 -30.73 8.62
C ALA A 374 -6.12 -29.53 7.99
N TYR A 375 -6.64 -28.60 8.80
CA TYR A 375 -7.24 -27.35 8.32
C TYR A 375 -6.31 -26.58 7.38
N PHE A 376 -5.03 -26.43 7.72
CA PHE A 376 -4.07 -25.65 6.92
C PHE A 376 -3.69 -26.36 5.62
N VAL A 377 -3.54 -27.69 5.67
CA VAL A 377 -3.31 -28.51 4.47
C VAL A 377 -4.49 -28.36 3.50
N LYS A 378 -5.73 -28.41 4.01
CA LYS A 378 -6.94 -28.16 3.21
C LYS A 378 -6.96 -26.78 2.57
N ARG A 379 -6.43 -25.74 3.24
CA ARG A 379 -6.37 -24.39 2.65
C ARG A 379 -5.42 -24.29 1.46
N VAL A 380 -4.35 -25.08 1.44
CA VAL A 380 -3.48 -25.19 0.27
C VAL A 380 -4.18 -25.98 -0.84
N LEU A 381 -4.67 -27.19 -0.53
CA LEU A 381 -5.26 -28.10 -1.52
C LEU A 381 -6.58 -27.58 -2.13
N ALA A 382 -7.31 -26.74 -1.41
CA ALA A 382 -8.53 -26.09 -1.93
C ALA A 382 -8.22 -25.01 -2.99
N GLN A 383 -6.97 -24.55 -3.08
CA GLN A 383 -6.55 -23.52 -4.04
C GLN A 383 -5.80 -24.12 -5.24
N THR A 384 -5.17 -25.28 -5.07
CA THR A 384 -4.41 -25.96 -6.11
C THR A 384 -4.26 -27.44 -5.79
N PHE A 385 -4.11 -28.28 -6.82
CA PHE A 385 -3.54 -29.62 -6.64
C PHE A 385 -2.07 -29.53 -6.20
N VAL A 386 -1.56 -30.59 -5.58
CA VAL A 386 -0.17 -30.68 -5.11
C VAL A 386 0.45 -31.97 -5.60
N PHE A 387 1.64 -31.90 -6.20
CA PHE A 387 2.38 -33.09 -6.62
C PHE A 387 3.13 -33.72 -5.44
N GLU A 388 3.38 -35.02 -5.50
CA GLU A 388 4.10 -35.77 -4.47
C GLU A 388 5.48 -35.16 -4.16
N ASP A 389 6.21 -34.72 -5.18
CA ASP A 389 7.52 -34.06 -5.03
C ASP A 389 7.42 -32.66 -4.42
N GLU A 390 6.23 -32.04 -4.34
CA GLU A 390 5.98 -30.74 -3.73
C GLU A 390 5.55 -30.83 -2.25
N LEU A 391 5.18 -32.02 -1.76
CA LEU A 391 4.69 -32.22 -0.39
C LEU A 391 5.69 -31.78 0.68
N HIS A 392 7.00 -31.85 0.38
CA HIS A 392 8.03 -31.38 1.30
C HIS A 392 7.90 -29.89 1.64
N TYR A 393 7.37 -29.05 0.73
CA TYR A 393 7.11 -27.64 1.03
C TYR A 393 5.96 -27.47 2.02
N ILE A 394 4.89 -28.26 1.87
CA ILE A 394 3.75 -28.25 2.80
C ILE A 394 4.20 -28.73 4.18
N ARG A 395 4.96 -29.82 4.21
CA ARG A 395 5.55 -30.37 5.43
C ARG A 395 6.43 -29.34 6.14
N GLU A 396 7.30 -28.63 5.41
CA GLU A 396 8.14 -27.59 5.97
C GLU A 396 7.32 -26.42 6.53
N LEU A 397 6.35 -25.90 5.76
CA LEU A 397 5.60 -24.70 6.12
C LEU A 397 4.59 -24.90 7.25
N ILE A 398 3.91 -26.05 7.28
CA ILE A 398 2.79 -26.29 8.22
C ILE A 398 3.22 -27.15 9.42
N PHE A 399 4.25 -27.97 9.26
CA PHE A 399 4.66 -28.96 10.28
C PHE A 399 6.10 -28.78 10.77
N SER A 400 6.84 -27.77 10.27
CA SER A 400 8.28 -27.59 10.57
C SER A 400 9.10 -28.88 10.39
N ASN A 401 8.78 -29.65 9.33
CA ASN A 401 9.39 -30.95 9.04
C ASN A 401 9.12 -32.08 10.06
N ASP A 402 8.09 -31.98 10.90
CA ASP A 402 7.59 -33.12 11.67
C ASP A 402 6.92 -34.15 10.74
N GLU A 403 7.68 -35.16 10.34
CA GLU A 403 7.22 -36.23 9.45
C GLU A 403 6.06 -37.02 10.05
N THR A 404 6.11 -37.30 11.36
CA THR A 404 5.12 -38.17 12.00
C THR A 404 3.75 -37.48 12.02
N LEU A 405 3.72 -36.19 12.39
CA LEU A 405 2.48 -35.42 12.38
C LEU A 405 1.96 -35.20 10.97
N PHE A 406 2.85 -34.95 10.00
CA PHE A 406 2.50 -34.78 8.59
C PHE A 406 1.83 -36.04 8.03
N THR A 407 2.47 -37.22 8.16
CA THR A 407 1.91 -38.49 7.67
C THR A 407 0.55 -38.78 8.29
N LYS A 408 0.42 -38.67 9.63
CA LYS A 408 -0.86 -38.87 10.32
C LYS A 408 -1.95 -37.91 9.84
N THR A 409 -1.58 -36.68 9.49
CA THR A 409 -2.52 -35.66 8.98
C THR A 409 -2.97 -35.97 7.55
N MET A 410 -2.06 -36.40 6.68
CA MET A 410 -2.40 -36.82 5.33
C MET A 410 -3.27 -38.09 5.33
N ASP A 411 -2.92 -39.09 6.16
CA ASP A 411 -3.72 -40.30 6.34
C ASP A 411 -5.13 -39.98 6.83
N TYR A 412 -5.26 -39.09 7.82
CA TYR A 412 -6.55 -38.63 8.32
C TYR A 412 -7.40 -37.98 7.20
N LEU A 413 -6.80 -37.11 6.39
CA LEU A 413 -7.47 -36.44 5.29
C LEU A 413 -7.92 -37.42 4.18
N GLN A 414 -7.14 -38.45 3.91
CA GLN A 414 -7.49 -39.50 2.95
C GLN A 414 -8.57 -40.44 3.47
N GLN A 415 -8.47 -40.88 4.72
CA GLN A 415 -9.46 -41.76 5.35
C GLN A 415 -10.83 -41.09 5.49
N THR A 416 -10.85 -39.79 5.76
CA THR A 416 -12.08 -39.01 5.80
C THR A 416 -12.63 -38.70 4.42
N GLY A 417 -11.86 -38.93 3.35
CA GLY A 417 -12.22 -38.63 1.96
C GLY A 417 -12.11 -37.15 1.59
N GLU A 418 -11.59 -36.30 2.48
CA GLU A 418 -11.39 -34.87 2.23
C GLU A 418 -10.25 -34.62 1.22
N VAL A 419 -9.31 -35.55 1.10
CA VAL A 419 -8.21 -35.52 0.11
C VAL A 419 -8.15 -36.83 -0.64
N ILE A 420 -8.04 -36.73 -1.97
CA ILE A 420 -7.89 -37.87 -2.87
C ILE A 420 -6.51 -37.81 -3.50
N GLU A 421 -5.81 -38.94 -3.55
CA GLU A 421 -4.56 -39.09 -4.29
C GLU A 421 -4.82 -39.89 -5.56
N VAL A 422 -4.35 -39.37 -6.71
CA VAL A 422 -4.43 -40.04 -8.01
C VAL A 422 -3.11 -39.82 -8.75
N GLY A 423 -2.30 -40.88 -8.85
CA GLY A 423 -1.10 -40.89 -9.68
C GLY A 423 -0.01 -39.91 -9.23
N GLY A 424 0.20 -39.78 -7.92
CA GLY A 424 1.15 -38.85 -7.31
C GLY A 424 0.63 -37.41 -7.22
N VAL A 425 -0.67 -37.18 -7.43
CA VAL A 425 -1.31 -35.87 -7.36
C VAL A 425 -2.39 -35.87 -6.29
N TYR A 426 -2.32 -34.90 -5.39
CA TYR A 426 -3.24 -34.73 -4.27
C TYR A 426 -4.27 -33.65 -4.59
N PHE A 427 -5.55 -33.98 -4.40
CA PHE A 427 -6.69 -33.12 -4.67
C PHE A 427 -7.53 -32.92 -3.41
N TYR A 428 -8.05 -31.71 -3.21
CA TYR A 428 -9.12 -31.50 -2.23
C TYR A 428 -10.46 -31.92 -2.81
N SER A 429 -11.18 -32.81 -2.10
CA SER A 429 -12.53 -33.22 -2.44
C SER A 429 -13.47 -32.72 -1.33
N PRO A 430 -14.21 -31.61 -1.55
CA PRO A 430 -15.21 -31.18 -0.59
C PRO A 430 -16.35 -32.23 -0.56
N ILE A 431 -16.48 -32.92 0.57
CA ILE A 431 -17.59 -33.84 0.87
C ILE A 431 -18.86 -33.03 1.15
#